data_AF-A0A7Z9ZE59-F1
#
_entry.id   AF-A0A7Z9ZE59-F1
#
_cell.length_a   1.000
_cell.length_b   1.000
_cell.length_c   1.000
_cell.angle_alpha   90.00
_cell.angle_beta   90.00
_cell.angle_gamma   90.00
#
_symmetry.space_group_name_H-M   'P 1'
#
loop_
_entity.id
_entity.type
_entity.pdbx_description
1 polymer ?
#
loop_
_entity_poly.entity_id
_entity_poly.type
_entity_poly.pdbx_seq_one_letter_code
_entity_poly.pdbx_strand_id
1 'polypeptide(L)'
;MGQKGTAGGKQRRRHLCGAQGLPYTNYPKGASMTKRRTIYLILSFLVAGLIGCGGTPTPGPMPTPTIIIAEPTTMAPATPLPTPAAPVAVATPGPPLTSENRLLYVRSGGFWTSRADGTDRGPLALSQEQPPLFSPPKDPGRAWLSPQENKVAYLVGGRAALWVANVDGTDNRQVVERLLPEEGDADTLVKLGRRLMFQEMAWTPDEGKLALIGAPEGQIDLYLVDLEGGGLVQVTDDEQREDAFVWSPDGGALAFKSIDEAFANEFLYVVKADGTGLTLIPSDAIAEEAGLPSGSPLASIQGITWLDEKTLFFYPLVPRGSVGIWKADVVAGTVEAVITEPIADPDWSDEARSWALGKRGQPGSLWVLPLEGQPTLLVAEGAYSPLWSPDGTRILYSRGAEATAPIWSFHLIRPDGSDDRELVSDIRPIQRDPPEPGPAGKRFWSPQGDELLFSVAGRDYGIRGGSDFENWWKISLEGGLPKQLTHLQKVFYLQSPKWSPDGKSLAFVGFSYTDRALHLWTVGVEGGNVEKVDAGVRWFHWLPSD
;
A
#
# COMPACT_ATOMS: atom_id res chain seq x y z
N MET A 1 -40.21 -15.67 59.57
CA MET A 1 -40.02 -14.72 58.45
C MET A 1 -38.90 -15.25 57.56
N GLY A 2 -39.25 -15.89 56.43
CA GLY A 2 -38.32 -16.12 55.30
C GLY A 2 -38.19 -14.82 54.48
N GLN A 3 -37.51 -14.69 53.33
CA GLN A 3 -36.81 -15.57 52.38
C GLN A 3 -36.15 -14.61 51.34
N LYS A 4 -35.01 -14.99 50.72
CA LYS A 4 -34.55 -14.75 49.30
C LYS A 4 -34.48 -13.31 48.74
N GLY A 5 -33.66 -12.90 47.75
CA GLY A 5 -32.71 -13.52 46.80
C GLY A 5 -31.89 -12.40 46.11
N THR A 6 -30.61 -12.58 45.76
CA THR A 6 -29.99 -13.05 44.48
C THR A 6 -30.05 -12.13 43.24
N ALA A 7 -28.92 -12.17 42.50
CA ALA A 7 -28.58 -11.70 41.14
C ALA A 7 -27.96 -10.28 41.06
N GLY A 8 -26.82 -10.02 40.41
CA GLY A 8 -26.06 -10.75 39.38
C GLY A 8 -25.89 -9.84 38.15
N GLY A 9 -24.66 -9.50 37.73
CA GLY A 9 -24.51 -8.58 36.58
C GLY A 9 -23.11 -8.21 36.10
N LYS A 10 -22.40 -9.17 35.48
CA LYS A 10 -21.48 -9.02 34.32
C LYS A 10 -20.39 -7.92 34.37
N GLN A 11 -19.18 -8.30 34.76
CA GLN A 11 -17.95 -7.72 34.21
C GLN A 11 -17.87 -8.09 32.71
N ARG A 12 -18.09 -7.09 31.83
CA ARG A 12 -17.88 -7.25 30.40
C ARG A 12 -16.38 -7.35 30.11
N ARG A 13 -15.90 -8.56 29.83
CA ARG A 13 -14.74 -8.75 28.93
C ARG A 13 -15.09 -8.13 27.58
N ARG A 14 -14.33 -7.14 27.12
CA ARG A 14 -14.37 -6.69 25.71
C ARG A 14 -13.21 -7.36 24.98
N HIS A 15 -13.55 -8.09 23.93
CA HIS A 15 -12.62 -8.64 22.95
C HIS A 15 -12.29 -7.60 21.88
N LEU A 16 -11.04 -7.69 21.41
CA LEU A 16 -10.32 -7.03 20.33
C LEU A 16 -11.11 -6.58 19.08
N CYS A 17 -10.65 -5.47 18.50
CA CYS A 17 -10.36 -5.32 17.07
C CYS A 17 -9.43 -4.11 16.89
N GLY A 18 -8.14 -4.35 16.66
CA GLY A 18 -7.19 -3.33 16.22
C GLY A 18 -7.29 -3.17 14.71
N ALA A 19 -7.42 -1.95 14.22
CA ALA A 19 -7.11 -1.63 12.84
C ALA A 19 -5.81 -0.84 12.80
N GLN A 20 -4.90 -1.38 12.01
CA GLN A 20 -3.61 -0.81 11.67
C GLN A 20 -3.85 0.29 10.61
N GLY A 21 -3.30 1.49 10.86
CA GLY A 21 -2.97 2.42 9.79
C GLY A 21 -1.65 1.98 9.16
N LEU A 22 -1.67 1.75 7.85
CA LEU A 22 -0.49 1.61 6.99
C LEU A 22 0.22 2.98 6.93
N PRO A 23 1.57 3.00 6.98
CA PRO A 23 2.33 2.76 5.76
C PRO A 23 3.20 1.50 5.85
N TYR A 24 3.87 1.24 4.73
CA TYR A 24 4.46 0.00 4.25
C TYR A 24 5.47 -0.73 5.18
N THR A 25 5.40 -2.08 5.08
CA THR A 25 6.45 -3.10 5.29
C THR A 25 7.21 -3.15 6.64
N ASN A 26 6.77 -4.02 7.55
CA ASN A 26 7.54 -5.15 8.13
C ASN A 26 6.95 -5.68 9.45
N TYR A 27 6.80 -7.02 9.52
CA TYR A 27 6.54 -7.81 10.73
C TYR A 27 7.89 -8.32 11.26
N PRO A 28 8.15 -8.28 12.59
CA PRO A 28 8.30 -9.55 13.35
C PRO A 28 7.87 -9.38 14.84
N LYS A 29 7.72 -10.37 15.73
CA LYS A 29 7.94 -11.82 15.80
C LYS A 29 7.13 -12.37 16.98
N GLY A 30 6.90 -13.68 16.99
CA GLY A 30 6.25 -14.40 18.09
C GLY A 30 7.11 -14.55 19.35
N ALA A 31 6.44 -14.80 20.47
CA ALA A 31 7.01 -15.39 21.67
C ALA A 31 6.03 -16.39 22.30
N SER A 32 6.46 -17.66 22.28
CA SER A 32 6.18 -18.79 23.18
C SER A 32 5.09 -18.63 24.27
N MET A 33 4.02 -19.43 24.16
CA MET A 33 3.04 -19.65 25.24
C MET A 33 3.43 -20.84 26.13
N THR A 34 3.68 -20.57 27.40
CA THR A 34 3.82 -21.57 28.46
C THR A 34 2.45 -21.91 29.07
N LYS A 35 2.07 -23.18 28.92
CA LYS A 35 1.11 -24.00 29.71
C LYS A 35 0.21 -23.30 30.75
N ARG A 36 -1.11 -23.48 30.62
CA ARG A 36 -1.96 -24.09 31.68
C ARG A 36 -3.27 -24.67 31.09
N ARG A 37 -3.43 -25.99 31.29
CA ARG A 37 -4.57 -26.85 30.91
C ARG A 37 -5.77 -26.60 31.82
N THR A 38 -6.99 -26.88 31.31
CA THR A 38 -8.18 -27.53 31.97
C THR A 38 -9.44 -27.24 31.11
N ILE A 39 -10.38 -28.11 30.71
CA ILE A 39 -10.61 -29.57 30.66
C ILE A 39 -11.71 -29.79 29.57
N TYR A 40 -11.68 -30.97 28.94
CA TYR A 40 -12.55 -31.51 27.87
C TYR A 40 -13.95 -32.02 28.31
N LEU A 41 -14.85 -32.18 27.33
CA LEU A 41 -15.85 -33.26 27.21
C LEU A 41 -15.97 -33.56 25.70
N ILE A 42 -15.28 -34.56 25.13
CA ILE A 42 -15.53 -36.03 25.09
C ILE A 42 -16.85 -36.43 24.44
N LEU A 43 -16.75 -37.03 23.24
CA LEU A 43 -17.19 -38.41 23.02
C LEU A 43 -16.38 -39.06 21.88
N SER A 44 -15.71 -40.15 22.25
CA SER A 44 -14.88 -41.02 21.42
C SER A 44 -15.64 -42.31 21.12
N PHE A 45 -15.26 -43.01 20.03
CA PHE A 45 -15.21 -44.47 20.02
C PHE A 45 -13.92 -44.95 19.30
N LEU A 46 -13.14 -45.75 20.03
CA LEU A 46 -12.10 -46.69 19.56
C LEU A 46 -12.78 -47.94 18.92
N VAL A 47 -12.15 -48.82 18.13
CA VAL A 47 -11.03 -49.75 18.46
C VAL A 47 -10.40 -50.32 17.17
N ALA A 48 -9.12 -50.71 17.32
CA ALA A 48 -8.12 -51.16 16.35
C ALA A 48 -8.13 -52.67 15.97
N GLY A 49 -7.25 -53.00 15.00
CA GLY A 49 -6.64 -54.32 14.71
C GLY A 49 -6.43 -54.50 13.19
N LEU A 50 -5.35 -55.03 12.62
CA LEU A 50 -4.12 -55.69 13.08
C LEU A 50 -3.16 -55.83 11.86
N ILE A 51 -1.86 -55.64 12.11
CA ILE A 51 -0.61 -56.17 11.49
C ILE A 51 -0.65 -56.89 10.12
N GLY A 52 0.29 -56.52 9.23
CA GLY A 52 0.86 -57.39 8.19
C GLY A 52 2.15 -56.80 7.58
N CYS A 53 3.31 -57.42 7.84
CA CYS A 53 4.63 -57.06 7.31
C CYS A 53 4.88 -57.56 5.88
N GLY A 54 5.73 -56.82 5.14
CA GLY A 54 6.77 -57.39 4.27
C GLY A 54 6.56 -57.32 2.75
N GLY A 55 7.56 -56.78 2.05
CA GLY A 55 7.79 -57.06 0.62
C GLY A 55 8.13 -55.84 -0.24
N THR A 56 9.42 -55.66 -0.55
CA THR A 56 9.89 -54.87 -1.70
C THR A 56 9.63 -55.61 -3.01
N PRO A 57 9.42 -54.90 -4.13
CA PRO A 57 9.80 -55.46 -5.43
C PRO A 57 10.61 -54.51 -6.33
N THR A 58 11.50 -55.16 -7.05
CA THR A 58 12.42 -54.73 -8.13
C THR A 58 11.72 -54.29 -9.42
N PRO A 59 12.43 -53.58 -10.34
CA PRO A 59 11.85 -53.04 -11.57
C PRO A 59 11.71 -54.09 -12.68
N GLY A 60 10.55 -54.13 -13.35
CA GLY A 60 10.28 -54.92 -14.55
C GLY A 60 10.51 -54.15 -15.86
N PRO A 61 10.69 -54.83 -17.01
CA PRO A 61 11.23 -54.24 -18.23
C PRO A 61 10.18 -53.46 -19.05
N MET A 62 10.65 -52.46 -19.80
CA MET A 62 9.84 -51.66 -20.74
C MET A 62 9.38 -52.48 -21.95
N PRO A 63 8.14 -52.32 -22.43
CA PRO A 63 7.73 -52.87 -23.72
C PRO A 63 8.09 -51.94 -24.89
N THR A 64 8.61 -52.56 -25.95
CA THR A 64 8.89 -51.99 -27.29
C THR A 64 7.56 -51.78 -28.06
N PRO A 65 7.42 -50.74 -28.90
CA PRO A 65 6.14 -50.46 -29.56
C PRO A 65 5.80 -51.50 -30.64
N THR A 66 4.55 -51.98 -30.61
CA THR A 66 3.96 -52.79 -31.69
C THR A 66 3.14 -51.87 -32.59
N ILE A 67 3.51 -51.80 -33.87
CA ILE A 67 2.71 -51.14 -34.92
C ILE A 67 1.57 -52.10 -35.29
N ILE A 68 0.33 -51.68 -35.05
CA ILE A 68 -0.87 -52.35 -35.57
C ILE A 68 -1.53 -51.38 -36.56
N ILE A 69 -1.52 -51.77 -37.83
CA ILE A 69 -2.31 -51.13 -38.90
C ILE A 69 -3.70 -51.75 -38.84
N ALA A 70 -4.73 -50.93 -38.64
CA ALA A 70 -6.13 -51.35 -38.72
C ALA A 70 -6.87 -50.57 -39.83
N GLU A 71 -7.65 -51.33 -40.59
CA GLU A 71 -8.41 -51.01 -41.81
C GLU A 71 -9.60 -50.03 -41.59
N PRO A 72 -10.17 -49.46 -42.68
CA PRO A 72 -10.97 -48.24 -42.59
C PRO A 72 -12.39 -48.53 -42.09
N THR A 73 -12.73 -47.98 -40.93
CA THR A 73 -14.11 -47.95 -40.44
C THR A 73 -14.87 -46.82 -41.11
N THR A 74 -16.03 -47.17 -41.68
CA THR A 74 -17.02 -46.28 -42.29
C THR A 74 -17.31 -45.02 -41.46
N MET A 75 -17.20 -43.84 -42.08
CA MET A 75 -17.56 -42.55 -41.49
C MET A 75 -19.02 -42.52 -41.04
N ALA A 76 -19.24 -42.14 -39.78
CA ALA A 76 -20.52 -41.57 -39.34
C ALA A 76 -20.72 -40.19 -40.02
N PRO A 77 -21.96 -39.74 -40.27
CA PRO A 77 -22.19 -38.46 -40.92
C PRO A 77 -21.59 -37.33 -40.09
N ALA A 78 -20.95 -36.38 -40.77
CA ALA A 78 -20.34 -35.21 -40.15
C ALA A 78 -21.37 -34.48 -39.27
N THR A 79 -21.04 -34.30 -38.00
CA THR A 79 -21.69 -33.31 -37.14
C THR A 79 -21.55 -31.95 -37.83
N PRO A 80 -22.64 -31.15 -37.94
CA PRO A 80 -22.51 -29.81 -38.50
C PRO A 80 -21.49 -29.04 -37.66
N LEU A 81 -20.59 -28.32 -38.36
CA LEU A 81 -19.65 -27.41 -37.72
C LEU A 81 -20.43 -26.50 -36.75
N PRO A 82 -19.91 -26.25 -35.53
CA PRO A 82 -20.52 -25.28 -34.64
C PRO A 82 -20.64 -23.96 -35.40
N THR A 83 -21.85 -23.39 -35.37
CA THR A 83 -22.12 -22.04 -35.86
C THR A 83 -21.03 -21.12 -35.30
N PRO A 84 -20.40 -20.25 -36.10
CA PRO A 84 -19.47 -19.27 -35.56
C PRO A 84 -20.19 -18.54 -34.42
N ALA A 85 -19.50 -18.45 -33.26
CA ALA A 85 -20.01 -17.71 -32.12
C ALA A 85 -20.55 -16.37 -32.63
N ALA A 86 -21.76 -16.00 -32.19
CA ALA A 86 -22.30 -14.69 -32.48
C ALA A 86 -21.19 -13.66 -32.17
N PRO A 87 -20.96 -12.67 -33.07
CA PRO A 87 -19.96 -11.65 -32.80
C PRO A 87 -20.22 -11.13 -31.39
N VAL A 88 -19.18 -11.16 -30.54
CA VAL A 88 -19.21 -10.51 -29.23
C VAL A 88 -19.76 -9.12 -29.51
N ALA A 89 -20.87 -8.77 -28.87
CA ALA A 89 -21.46 -7.47 -29.07
C ALA A 89 -20.36 -6.45 -28.79
N VAL A 90 -19.93 -5.74 -29.84
CA VAL A 90 -19.04 -4.60 -29.67
C VAL A 90 -19.87 -3.63 -28.85
N ALA A 91 -19.54 -3.53 -27.55
CA ALA A 91 -20.14 -2.52 -26.70
C ALA A 91 -19.94 -1.20 -27.43
N THR A 92 -21.04 -0.54 -27.79
CA THR A 92 -20.91 0.80 -28.37
C THR A 92 -20.30 1.64 -27.25
N PRO A 93 -19.11 2.24 -27.43
CA PRO A 93 -18.55 3.08 -26.38
C PRO A 93 -19.61 4.08 -25.97
N GLY A 94 -19.83 4.22 -24.67
CA GLY A 94 -20.60 5.35 -24.17
C GLY A 94 -19.95 6.66 -24.68
N PRO A 95 -20.66 7.79 -24.65
CA PRO A 95 -20.01 9.07 -24.89
C PRO A 95 -18.75 9.17 -24.01
N PRO A 96 -17.63 9.72 -24.53
CA PRO A 96 -16.43 9.88 -23.74
C PRO A 96 -16.80 10.60 -22.45
N LEU A 97 -16.35 10.04 -21.33
CA LEU A 97 -16.54 10.66 -20.03
C LEU A 97 -15.76 11.96 -20.00
N THR A 98 -16.48 13.07 -20.04
CA THR A 98 -15.92 14.37 -19.63
C THR A 98 -15.65 14.29 -18.13
N SER A 99 -14.44 14.62 -17.72
CA SER A 99 -13.97 14.47 -16.36
C SER A 99 -14.82 15.19 -15.33
N GLU A 100 -15.34 16.40 -15.61
CA GLU A 100 -16.26 17.21 -14.77
C GLU A 100 -16.08 17.10 -13.23
N ASN A 101 -14.85 16.91 -12.71
CA ASN A 101 -14.59 16.53 -11.31
C ASN A 101 -15.40 15.30 -10.84
N ARG A 102 -15.46 14.24 -11.63
CA ARG A 102 -16.13 12.98 -11.31
C ARG A 102 -15.19 12.07 -10.56
N LEU A 103 -15.76 11.25 -9.69
CA LEU A 103 -15.06 10.18 -9.01
C LEU A 103 -15.07 8.93 -9.88
N LEU A 104 -13.93 8.25 -9.97
CA LEU A 104 -13.78 6.87 -10.43
C LEU A 104 -13.50 5.99 -9.22
N TYR A 105 -14.22 4.89 -9.05
CA TYR A 105 -14.03 4.02 -7.90
C TYR A 105 -14.42 2.58 -8.19
N VAL A 106 -13.92 1.66 -7.36
CA VAL A 106 -14.24 0.23 -7.46
C VAL A 106 -15.31 -0.14 -6.45
N ARG A 107 -16.37 -0.79 -6.95
CA ARG A 107 -17.45 -1.33 -6.13
C ARG A 107 -18.05 -2.56 -6.79
N SER A 108 -18.34 -3.58 -5.98
CA SER A 108 -19.06 -4.79 -6.41
C SER A 108 -18.44 -5.46 -7.64
N GLY A 109 -17.10 -5.49 -7.72
CA GLY A 109 -16.38 -6.11 -8.82
C GLY A 109 -16.42 -5.33 -10.14
N GLY A 110 -16.74 -4.03 -10.12
CA GLY A 110 -16.74 -3.18 -11.31
C GLY A 110 -16.26 -1.76 -11.01
N PHE A 111 -15.97 -1.02 -12.08
CA PHE A 111 -15.72 0.41 -12.01
C PHE A 111 -17.02 1.20 -12.05
N TRP A 112 -17.09 2.21 -11.20
CA TRP A 112 -18.21 3.11 -11.07
C TRP A 112 -17.72 4.53 -11.14
N THR A 113 -18.62 5.39 -11.58
CA THR A 113 -18.37 6.83 -11.64
C THR A 113 -19.54 7.60 -11.05
N SER A 114 -19.26 8.77 -10.47
CA SER A 114 -20.29 9.67 -9.94
C SER A 114 -19.77 11.10 -9.86
N ARG A 115 -20.69 12.07 -9.72
CA ARG A 115 -20.32 13.41 -9.26
C ARG A 115 -19.93 13.42 -7.79
N ALA A 116 -19.32 14.52 -7.35
CA ALA A 116 -18.93 14.74 -5.96
C ALA A 116 -20.11 14.63 -4.99
N ASP A 117 -21.31 15.06 -5.36
CA ASP A 117 -22.53 14.99 -4.54
C ASP A 117 -23.21 13.61 -4.56
N GLY A 118 -22.62 12.61 -5.22
CA GLY A 118 -23.16 11.27 -5.38
C GLY A 118 -24.27 11.16 -6.43
N THR A 119 -24.61 12.24 -7.14
CA THR A 119 -25.53 12.20 -8.28
C THR A 119 -24.85 11.64 -9.52
N ASP A 120 -25.66 11.32 -10.54
CA ASP A 120 -25.19 10.79 -11.82
C ASP A 120 -24.30 9.53 -11.67
N ARG A 121 -24.60 8.73 -10.64
CA ARG A 121 -23.83 7.54 -10.31
C ARG A 121 -24.19 6.39 -11.25
N GLY A 122 -23.19 5.83 -11.93
CA GLY A 122 -23.36 4.70 -12.84
C GLY A 122 -22.08 3.88 -13.05
N PRO A 123 -22.19 2.65 -13.56
CA PRO A 123 -21.02 1.87 -13.95
C PRO A 123 -20.24 2.58 -15.07
N LEU A 124 -18.91 2.48 -15.05
CA LEU A 124 -18.06 2.89 -16.16
C LEU A 124 -18.27 1.92 -17.33
N ALA A 125 -18.67 2.44 -18.49
CA ALA A 125 -18.80 1.64 -19.71
C ALA A 125 -17.40 1.42 -20.32
N LEU A 126 -16.94 0.18 -20.30
CA LEU A 126 -15.65 -0.21 -20.87
C LEU A 126 -15.83 -0.73 -22.30
N SER A 127 -14.89 -0.45 -23.19
CA SER A 127 -14.94 -0.81 -24.61
C SER A 127 -14.98 -2.32 -24.88
N GLN A 128 -14.45 -3.12 -23.95
CA GLN A 128 -14.48 -4.57 -23.97
C GLN A 128 -15.12 -5.06 -22.67
N GLU A 129 -15.99 -6.06 -22.74
CA GLU A 129 -16.52 -6.73 -21.54
C GLU A 129 -15.47 -7.64 -20.90
N GLN A 130 -15.48 -7.68 -19.57
CA GLN A 130 -14.59 -8.50 -18.78
C GLN A 130 -15.35 -9.11 -17.59
N PRO A 131 -14.88 -10.24 -17.03
CA PRO A 131 -15.39 -10.76 -15.76
C PRO A 131 -15.28 -9.71 -14.64
N PRO A 132 -15.96 -9.91 -13.50
CA PRO A 132 -15.81 -9.01 -12.36
C PRO A 132 -14.34 -8.86 -11.93
N LEU A 133 -13.99 -7.65 -11.47
CA LEU A 133 -12.72 -7.36 -10.86
C LEU A 133 -12.42 -8.38 -9.77
N PHE A 134 -11.17 -8.82 -9.73
CA PHE A 134 -10.67 -9.76 -8.75
C PHE A 134 -10.88 -9.18 -7.34
N SER A 135 -11.70 -9.88 -6.56
CA SER A 135 -12.22 -9.41 -5.27
C SER A 135 -12.10 -10.53 -4.22
N PRO A 136 -10.97 -10.66 -3.51
CA PRO A 136 -10.84 -11.65 -2.45
C PRO A 136 -11.77 -11.33 -1.27
N PRO A 137 -12.02 -12.30 -0.38
CA PRO A 137 -12.96 -12.11 0.73
C PRO A 137 -12.68 -10.84 1.54
N LYS A 138 -13.70 -9.99 1.70
CA LYS A 138 -13.67 -8.69 2.39
C LYS A 138 -12.91 -7.58 1.66
N ASP A 139 -12.52 -7.76 0.41
CA ASP A 139 -11.96 -6.71 -0.43
C ASP A 139 -12.81 -6.54 -1.71
N PRO A 140 -13.34 -5.33 -2.00
CA PRO A 140 -14.20 -5.11 -3.15
C PRO A 140 -13.45 -5.03 -4.50
N GLY A 141 -12.12 -5.16 -4.48
CA GLY A 141 -11.26 -4.90 -5.62
C GLY A 141 -10.61 -3.52 -5.55
N ARG A 142 -9.53 -3.34 -6.32
CA ARG A 142 -8.81 -2.07 -6.49
C ARG A 142 -8.26 -1.97 -7.91
N ALA A 143 -7.78 -0.78 -8.26
CA ALA A 143 -7.01 -0.53 -9.46
C ALA A 143 -5.73 0.23 -9.11
N TRP A 144 -4.85 0.35 -10.09
CA TRP A 144 -3.61 1.11 -10.02
C TRP A 144 -3.63 2.13 -11.15
N LEU A 145 -3.73 3.40 -10.79
CA LEU A 145 -3.74 4.49 -11.75
C LEU A 145 -2.34 4.73 -12.30
N SER A 146 -2.25 5.09 -13.58
CA SER A 146 -1.01 5.46 -14.23
C SER A 146 -0.52 6.86 -13.80
N PRO A 147 0.78 7.17 -13.97
CA PRO A 147 1.37 8.46 -13.62
C PRO A 147 0.67 9.69 -14.22
N GLN A 148 0.17 9.59 -15.46
CA GLN A 148 -0.55 10.69 -16.13
C GLN A 148 -2.06 10.65 -15.86
N GLU A 149 -2.50 9.78 -14.95
CA GLU A 149 -3.89 9.66 -14.48
C GLU A 149 -4.92 9.33 -15.59
N ASN A 150 -4.46 8.82 -16.73
CA ASN A 150 -5.26 8.55 -17.92
C ASN A 150 -5.59 7.05 -18.10
N LYS A 151 -4.88 6.15 -17.40
CA LYS A 151 -5.05 4.69 -17.47
C LYS A 151 -5.18 4.07 -16.09
N VAL A 152 -5.87 2.94 -16.03
CA VAL A 152 -5.95 2.07 -14.85
C VAL A 152 -5.53 0.65 -15.20
N ALA A 153 -4.64 0.09 -14.40
CA ALA A 153 -4.34 -1.33 -14.36
C ALA A 153 -5.19 -1.97 -13.28
N TYR A 154 -5.71 -3.17 -13.54
CA TYR A 154 -6.57 -3.87 -12.58
C TYR A 154 -6.59 -5.37 -12.84
N LEU A 155 -6.98 -6.12 -11.81
CA LEU A 155 -7.02 -7.58 -11.84
C LEU A 155 -8.44 -8.07 -12.05
N VAL A 156 -8.61 -9.12 -12.86
CA VAL A 156 -9.91 -9.67 -13.25
C VAL A 156 -9.98 -11.18 -13.05
N GLY A 157 -11.14 -11.66 -12.60
CA GLY A 157 -11.47 -13.09 -12.56
C GLY A 157 -10.64 -13.92 -11.57
N GLY A 158 -10.97 -15.21 -11.44
CA GLY A 158 -10.38 -16.11 -10.43
C GLY A 158 -8.88 -16.39 -10.58
N ARG A 159 -8.30 -16.11 -11.75
CA ARG A 159 -6.87 -16.28 -12.05
C ARG A 159 -6.07 -14.97 -12.00
N ALA A 160 -6.69 -13.88 -11.56
CA ALA A 160 -6.09 -12.55 -11.47
C ALA A 160 -5.41 -12.12 -12.78
N ALA A 161 -6.13 -12.21 -13.90
CA ALA A 161 -5.66 -11.68 -15.18
C ALA A 161 -5.41 -10.16 -15.06
N LEU A 162 -4.34 -9.65 -15.65
CA LEU A 162 -4.06 -8.22 -15.67
C LEU A 162 -4.74 -7.57 -16.88
N TRP A 163 -5.49 -6.52 -16.61
CA TRP A 163 -6.13 -5.67 -17.61
C TRP A 163 -5.66 -4.23 -17.45
N VAL A 164 -5.67 -3.50 -18.56
CA VAL A 164 -5.46 -2.06 -18.60
C VAL A 164 -6.62 -1.43 -19.37
N ALA A 165 -7.08 -0.28 -18.91
CA ALA A 165 -8.09 0.53 -19.60
C ALA A 165 -7.75 2.01 -19.47
N ASN A 166 -8.15 2.81 -20.45
CA ASN A 166 -8.19 4.26 -20.26
C ASN A 166 -9.31 4.62 -19.28
N VAL A 167 -9.11 5.68 -18.50
CA VAL A 167 -10.08 6.13 -17.47
C VAL A 167 -11.40 6.61 -18.06
N ASP A 168 -11.43 6.96 -19.35
CA ASP A 168 -12.62 7.32 -20.11
C ASP A 168 -13.44 6.09 -20.58
N GLY A 169 -12.95 4.87 -20.29
CA GLY A 169 -13.57 3.60 -20.65
C GLY A 169 -13.08 3.00 -21.97
N THR A 170 -12.22 3.70 -22.72
CA THR A 170 -11.64 3.21 -23.98
C THR A 170 -10.42 2.32 -23.74
N ASP A 171 -9.97 1.64 -24.80
CA ASP A 171 -8.83 0.70 -24.79
C ASP A 171 -8.81 -0.28 -23.61
N ASN A 172 -9.99 -0.77 -23.22
CA ASN A 172 -10.07 -1.80 -22.20
C ASN A 172 -9.60 -3.13 -22.78
N ARG A 173 -8.45 -3.64 -22.31
CA ARG A 173 -7.85 -4.87 -22.85
C ARG A 173 -7.09 -5.66 -21.80
N GLN A 174 -7.06 -6.97 -22.02
CA GLN A 174 -6.21 -7.88 -21.25
C GLN A 174 -4.76 -7.74 -21.70
N VAL A 175 -3.85 -7.66 -20.73
CA VAL A 175 -2.40 -7.56 -20.98
C VAL A 175 -1.66 -8.80 -20.49
N VAL A 176 -2.13 -9.42 -19.40
CA VAL A 176 -1.57 -10.69 -18.89
C VAL A 176 -2.69 -11.70 -18.69
N GLU A 177 -2.46 -12.93 -19.15
CA GLU A 177 -3.45 -14.00 -19.09
C GLU A 177 -3.83 -14.37 -17.65
N ARG A 178 -2.83 -14.57 -16.79
CA ARG A 178 -2.98 -14.98 -15.40
C ARG A 178 -1.78 -14.54 -14.57
N LEU A 179 -2.03 -14.19 -13.32
CA LEU A 179 -0.99 -13.99 -12.31
C LEU A 179 -1.07 -15.03 -11.17
N LEU A 180 -1.97 -16.00 -11.30
CA LEU A 180 -2.10 -17.12 -10.38
C LEU A 180 -1.94 -18.46 -11.13
N PRO A 181 -1.68 -19.56 -10.41
CA PRO A 181 -1.56 -20.89 -11.00
C PRO A 181 -2.83 -21.32 -11.73
N GLU A 182 -2.64 -22.12 -12.78
CA GLU A 182 -3.75 -22.77 -13.50
C GLU A 182 -4.52 -23.74 -12.59
N GLU A 183 -3.78 -24.50 -11.78
CA GLU A 183 -4.29 -25.47 -10.81
C GLU A 183 -3.69 -25.21 -9.42
N GLY A 184 -4.44 -25.57 -8.38
CA GLY A 184 -4.00 -25.43 -7.01
C GLY A 184 -5.16 -25.69 -6.04
N ASP A 185 -4.84 -26.05 -4.81
CA ASP A 185 -5.88 -26.16 -3.79
C ASP A 185 -6.46 -24.77 -3.45
N ALA A 186 -7.72 -24.74 -3.03
CA ALA A 186 -8.45 -23.51 -2.82
C ALA A 186 -7.84 -22.61 -1.73
N ASP A 187 -7.21 -23.17 -0.69
CA ASP A 187 -6.62 -22.38 0.39
C ASP A 187 -5.35 -21.68 -0.08
N THR A 188 -4.51 -22.37 -0.86
CA THR A 188 -3.33 -21.80 -1.49
C THR A 188 -3.69 -20.66 -2.45
N LEU A 189 -4.66 -20.86 -3.35
CA LEU A 189 -5.10 -19.81 -4.28
C LEU A 189 -5.67 -18.58 -3.56
N VAL A 190 -6.41 -18.78 -2.46
CA VAL A 190 -6.91 -17.66 -1.64
C VAL A 190 -5.77 -16.91 -0.95
N LYS A 191 -4.73 -17.60 -0.46
CA LYS A 191 -3.56 -16.97 0.16
C LYS A 191 -2.77 -16.15 -0.85
N LEU A 192 -2.47 -16.72 -2.03
CA LEU A 192 -1.78 -16.02 -3.11
C LEU A 192 -2.61 -14.82 -3.59
N GLY A 193 -3.89 -15.03 -3.86
CA GLY A 193 -4.80 -13.98 -4.28
C GLY A 193 -4.88 -12.80 -3.30
N ARG A 194 -4.87 -13.06 -1.99
CA ARG A 194 -4.79 -11.99 -0.99
C ARG A 194 -3.49 -11.21 -1.10
N ARG A 195 -2.34 -11.88 -1.27
CA ARG A 195 -1.05 -11.21 -1.43
C ARG A 195 -1.03 -10.30 -2.67
N LEU A 196 -1.55 -10.76 -3.81
CA LEU A 196 -1.70 -9.94 -5.01
C LEU A 196 -2.58 -8.69 -4.79
N MET A 197 -3.56 -8.72 -3.89
CA MET A 197 -4.38 -7.53 -3.62
C MET A 197 -3.71 -6.53 -2.67
N PHE A 198 -2.73 -6.96 -1.89
CA PHE A 198 -1.93 -6.09 -1.03
C PHE A 198 -0.63 -5.62 -1.70
N GLN A 199 -0.40 -5.99 -2.97
CA GLN A 199 0.79 -5.59 -3.70
C GLN A 199 0.81 -4.10 -4.05
N GLU A 200 2.01 -3.60 -4.34
CA GLU A 200 2.21 -2.42 -5.16
C GLU A 200 2.28 -2.83 -6.63
N MET A 201 1.78 -1.98 -7.52
CA MET A 201 2.15 -2.03 -8.94
C MET A 201 2.73 -0.68 -9.27
N ALA A 202 3.86 -0.69 -9.96
CA ALA A 202 4.58 0.52 -10.33
C ALA A 202 4.63 0.63 -11.85
N TRP A 203 4.10 1.72 -12.37
CA TRP A 203 4.21 2.09 -13.77
C TRP A 203 5.55 2.74 -14.04
N THR A 204 6.12 2.48 -15.22
CA THR A 204 7.15 3.37 -15.73
C THR A 204 6.60 4.77 -15.95
N PRO A 205 7.42 5.83 -15.86
CA PRO A 205 6.97 7.22 -16.07
C PRO A 205 6.31 7.46 -17.45
N ASP A 206 6.74 6.73 -18.47
CA ASP A 206 6.19 6.77 -19.83
C ASP A 206 4.90 5.93 -20.01
N GLU A 207 4.44 5.25 -18.95
CA GLU A 207 3.25 4.38 -18.93
C GLU A 207 3.30 3.21 -19.94
N GLY A 208 4.50 2.81 -20.39
CA GLY A 208 4.70 1.69 -21.32
C GLY A 208 4.86 0.34 -20.63
N LYS A 209 5.26 0.32 -19.35
CA LYS A 209 5.52 -0.91 -18.59
C LYS A 209 4.98 -0.85 -17.16
N LEU A 210 4.86 -2.04 -16.57
CA LEU A 210 4.47 -2.25 -15.17
C LEU A 210 5.44 -3.19 -14.47
N ALA A 211 5.75 -2.91 -13.22
CA ALA A 211 6.32 -3.86 -12.26
C ALA A 211 5.24 -4.31 -11.28
N LEU A 212 5.16 -5.61 -11.03
CA LEU A 212 4.16 -6.22 -10.15
C LEU A 212 4.65 -7.56 -9.59
N ILE A 213 3.98 -8.09 -8.56
CA ILE A 213 4.18 -9.47 -8.14
C ILE A 213 3.13 -10.39 -8.74
N GLY A 214 3.57 -11.58 -9.14
CA GLY A 214 2.73 -12.64 -9.68
C GLY A 214 3.12 -13.99 -9.12
N ALA A 215 2.24 -14.97 -9.22
CA ALA A 215 2.53 -16.36 -8.93
C ALA A 215 1.97 -17.32 -9.99
N PRO A 216 2.24 -17.11 -11.30
CA PRO A 216 1.77 -18.03 -12.32
C PRO A 216 2.25 -19.46 -12.07
N GLU A 217 3.44 -19.67 -11.53
CA GLU A 217 3.99 -21.01 -11.26
C GLU A 217 3.87 -21.42 -9.77
N GLY A 218 3.12 -20.65 -8.98
CA GLY A 218 2.79 -20.96 -7.58
C GLY A 218 3.68 -20.30 -6.54
N GLN A 219 4.87 -19.88 -6.93
CA GLN A 219 5.77 -19.02 -6.15
C GLN A 219 5.50 -17.55 -6.47
N ILE A 220 5.60 -16.67 -5.46
CA ILE A 220 5.45 -15.23 -5.69
C ILE A 220 6.81 -14.68 -6.06
N ASP A 221 6.86 -14.02 -7.21
CA ASP A 221 8.06 -13.36 -7.71
C ASP A 221 7.71 -12.00 -8.32
N LEU A 222 8.74 -11.20 -8.60
CA LEU A 222 8.65 -9.95 -9.34
C LEU A 222 8.58 -10.24 -10.85
N TYR A 223 7.64 -9.55 -11.50
CA TYR A 223 7.48 -9.58 -12.95
C TYR A 223 7.41 -8.17 -13.53
N LEU A 224 7.93 -8.02 -14.75
CA LEU A 224 7.74 -6.85 -15.61
C LEU A 224 6.73 -7.18 -16.71
N VAL A 225 5.87 -6.23 -17.02
CA VAL A 225 4.88 -6.33 -18.09
C VAL A 225 5.13 -5.22 -19.10
N ASP A 226 5.25 -5.59 -20.36
CA ASP A 226 5.21 -4.65 -21.47
C ASP A 226 3.77 -4.49 -21.98
N LEU A 227 3.25 -3.26 -21.92
CA LEU A 227 1.85 -3.00 -22.26
C LEU A 227 1.59 -3.02 -23.77
N GLU A 228 2.62 -2.94 -24.61
CA GLU A 228 2.51 -3.00 -26.08
C GLU A 228 2.62 -4.43 -26.63
N GLY A 229 2.57 -5.44 -25.75
CA GLY A 229 2.49 -6.85 -26.13
C GLY A 229 3.80 -7.62 -26.06
N GLY A 230 4.82 -7.08 -25.39
CA GLY A 230 6.07 -7.79 -25.08
C GLY A 230 5.92 -8.93 -24.05
N GLY A 231 4.75 -9.05 -23.41
CA GLY A 231 4.42 -10.15 -22.50
C GLY A 231 4.86 -9.93 -21.06
N LEU A 232 4.78 -11.01 -20.28
CA LEU A 232 5.14 -11.07 -18.86
C LEU A 232 6.56 -11.62 -18.72
N VAL A 233 7.48 -10.85 -18.16
CA VAL A 233 8.89 -11.21 -17.95
C VAL A 233 9.12 -11.45 -16.45
N GLN A 234 9.55 -12.66 -16.09
CA GLN A 234 9.95 -12.99 -14.72
C GLN A 234 11.33 -12.38 -14.41
N VAL A 235 11.45 -11.68 -13.29
CA VAL A 235 12.70 -11.04 -12.84
C VAL A 235 13.37 -11.83 -11.72
N THR A 236 12.58 -12.33 -10.77
CA THR A 236 13.05 -13.15 -9.65
C THR A 236 12.46 -14.55 -9.72
N ASP A 237 13.15 -15.52 -9.13
CA ASP A 237 12.78 -16.94 -9.14
C ASP A 237 13.30 -17.59 -7.85
N ASP A 238 12.95 -17.00 -6.71
CA ASP A 238 13.43 -17.46 -5.40
C ASP A 238 12.40 -17.24 -4.28
N GLU A 239 12.62 -17.83 -3.09
CA GLU A 239 11.62 -17.86 -2.01
C GLU A 239 11.49 -16.52 -1.26
N GLN A 240 12.31 -15.52 -1.62
CA GLN A 240 12.20 -14.18 -1.07
C GLN A 240 10.94 -13.48 -1.56
N ARG A 241 10.66 -12.36 -0.92
CA ARG A 241 9.51 -11.53 -1.23
C ARG A 241 9.98 -10.15 -1.69
N GLU A 242 9.47 -9.73 -2.83
CA GLU A 242 9.75 -8.41 -3.36
C GLU A 242 8.69 -7.38 -2.96
N ASP A 243 9.15 -6.16 -2.68
CA ASP A 243 8.31 -4.97 -2.48
C ASP A 243 9.08 -3.65 -2.77
N ALA A 244 8.40 -2.51 -2.58
CA ALA A 244 8.91 -1.16 -2.80
C ALA A 244 9.50 -0.93 -4.21
N PHE A 245 8.63 -1.04 -5.21
CA PHE A 245 8.99 -0.88 -6.62
C PHE A 245 9.13 0.59 -7.00
N VAL A 246 10.34 1.04 -7.33
CA VAL A 246 10.64 2.44 -7.69
C VAL A 246 11.41 2.52 -9.00
N TRP A 247 10.75 3.01 -10.04
CA TRP A 247 11.37 3.24 -11.35
C TRP A 247 12.28 4.47 -11.33
N SER A 248 13.37 4.41 -12.09
CA SER A 248 14.18 5.59 -12.43
C SER A 248 13.32 6.62 -13.19
N PRO A 249 13.65 7.91 -13.13
CA PRO A 249 12.87 8.97 -13.79
C PRO A 249 12.71 8.78 -15.31
N ASP A 250 13.68 8.14 -15.97
CA ASP A 250 13.63 7.76 -17.39
C ASP A 250 12.92 6.42 -17.66
N GLY A 251 12.52 5.69 -16.61
CA GLY A 251 11.91 4.37 -16.71
C GLY A 251 12.85 3.25 -17.16
N GLY A 252 14.16 3.52 -17.23
CA GLY A 252 15.19 2.57 -17.70
C GLY A 252 15.58 1.49 -16.68
N ALA A 253 15.36 1.73 -15.39
CA ALA A 253 15.69 0.81 -14.31
C ALA A 253 14.65 0.81 -13.19
N LEU A 254 14.49 -0.34 -12.53
CA LEU A 254 13.65 -0.52 -11.35
C LEU A 254 14.53 -0.86 -10.14
N ALA A 255 14.41 -0.08 -9.08
CA ALA A 255 14.90 -0.45 -7.76
C ALA A 255 13.79 -1.14 -6.95
N PHE A 256 14.16 -2.17 -6.19
CA PHE A 256 13.21 -2.90 -5.34
C PHE A 256 13.90 -3.55 -4.13
N LYS A 257 13.12 -3.84 -3.09
CA LYS A 257 13.57 -4.62 -1.95
C LYS A 257 13.25 -6.09 -2.18
N SER A 258 14.16 -6.95 -1.79
CA SER A 258 13.94 -8.38 -1.60
C SER A 258 14.07 -8.73 -0.12
N ILE A 259 13.12 -9.49 0.41
CA ILE A 259 12.99 -9.79 1.85
C ILE A 259 13.03 -11.30 2.06
N ASP A 260 13.84 -11.75 3.01
CA ASP A 260 13.91 -13.18 3.35
C ASP A 260 12.60 -13.73 3.94
N GLU A 261 12.40 -15.05 3.86
CA GLU A 261 11.18 -15.71 4.34
C GLU A 261 10.91 -15.45 5.84
N ALA A 262 11.98 -15.21 6.61
CA ALA A 262 11.92 -14.90 8.04
C ALA A 262 11.51 -13.45 8.34
N PHE A 263 11.40 -12.59 7.32
CA PHE A 263 11.18 -11.14 7.43
C PHE A 263 12.18 -10.46 8.37
N ALA A 264 13.40 -10.99 8.40
CA ALA A 264 14.47 -10.53 9.25
C ALA A 264 15.50 -9.69 8.48
N ASN A 265 15.60 -9.91 7.18
CA ASN A 265 16.65 -9.37 6.33
C ASN A 265 16.07 -8.81 5.03
N GLU A 266 16.54 -7.64 4.64
CA GLU A 266 16.21 -6.98 3.39
C GLU A 266 17.48 -6.74 2.55
N PHE A 267 17.31 -6.81 1.23
CA PHE A 267 18.32 -6.60 0.21
C PHE A 267 17.78 -5.59 -0.81
N LEU A 268 18.62 -4.66 -1.27
CA LEU A 268 18.24 -3.69 -2.31
C LEU A 268 18.79 -4.15 -3.66
N TYR A 269 17.92 -4.34 -4.63
CA TYR A 269 18.26 -4.73 -5.98
C TYR A 269 17.89 -3.66 -6.99
N VAL A 270 18.59 -3.66 -8.12
CA VAL A 270 18.25 -2.88 -9.32
C VAL A 270 18.23 -3.81 -10.52
N VAL A 271 17.24 -3.65 -11.39
CA VAL A 271 17.09 -4.38 -12.66
C VAL A 271 16.77 -3.40 -13.78
N LYS A 272 17.18 -3.70 -15.02
CA LYS A 272 16.79 -2.90 -16.18
C LYS A 272 15.32 -3.11 -16.52
N ALA A 273 14.73 -2.16 -17.24
CA ALA A 273 13.33 -2.20 -17.67
C ALA A 273 12.97 -3.37 -18.60
N ASP A 274 13.95 -4.05 -19.18
CA ASP A 274 13.77 -5.27 -19.97
C ASP A 274 13.87 -6.56 -19.13
N GLY A 275 14.08 -6.45 -17.82
CA GLY A 275 14.24 -7.56 -16.88
C GLY A 275 15.66 -8.10 -16.78
N THR A 276 16.61 -7.58 -17.57
CA THR A 276 18.00 -8.02 -17.53
C THR A 276 18.85 -7.22 -16.54
N GLY A 277 20.03 -7.75 -16.21
CA GLY A 277 21.01 -7.01 -15.39
C GLY A 277 20.60 -6.85 -13.92
N LEU A 278 19.81 -7.79 -13.38
CA LEU A 278 19.49 -7.84 -11.95
C LEU A 278 20.80 -7.82 -11.13
N THR A 279 20.96 -6.78 -10.32
CA THR A 279 22.19 -6.49 -9.58
C THR A 279 21.85 -6.13 -8.13
N LEU A 280 22.53 -6.75 -7.17
CA LEU A 280 22.46 -6.40 -5.76
C LEU A 280 23.24 -5.11 -5.50
N ILE A 281 22.62 -4.13 -4.83
CA ILE A 281 23.32 -2.94 -4.33
C ILE A 281 24.17 -3.34 -3.11
N PRO A 282 25.51 -3.12 -3.15
CA PRO A 282 26.40 -3.55 -2.07
C PRO A 282 26.05 -2.94 -0.70
N SER A 283 26.01 -3.77 0.35
CA SER A 283 25.78 -3.32 1.73
C SER A 283 27.05 -3.31 2.60
N ASP A 284 28.22 -3.64 2.04
CA ASP A 284 29.46 -3.82 2.80
C ASP A 284 29.90 -2.56 3.54
N ALA A 285 29.86 -1.40 2.88
CA ALA A 285 30.21 -0.13 3.52
C ALA A 285 29.27 0.21 4.68
N ILE A 286 27.98 -0.14 4.56
CA ILE A 286 26.97 0.06 5.62
C ILE A 286 27.24 -0.90 6.79
N ALA A 287 27.56 -2.16 6.49
CA ALA A 287 27.90 -3.17 7.49
C ALA A 287 29.16 -2.77 8.27
N GLU A 288 30.21 -2.30 7.58
CA GLU A 288 31.44 -1.80 8.19
C GLU A 288 31.15 -0.62 9.14
N GLU A 289 30.40 0.38 8.69
CA GLU A 289 30.00 1.53 9.51
C GLU A 289 29.19 1.09 10.75
N ALA A 290 28.34 0.06 10.60
CA ALA A 290 27.57 -0.50 11.69
C ALA A 290 28.38 -1.42 12.63
N GLY A 291 29.66 -1.68 12.34
CA GLY A 291 30.50 -2.64 13.06
C GLY A 291 30.03 -4.08 12.92
N LEU A 292 29.44 -4.42 11.77
CA LEU A 292 28.96 -5.74 11.39
C LEU A 292 29.95 -6.42 10.41
N PRO A 293 29.96 -7.75 10.32
CA PRO A 293 30.72 -8.45 9.28
C PRO A 293 30.32 -8.02 7.86
N SER A 294 31.27 -7.94 6.94
CA SER A 294 31.00 -7.78 5.50
C SER A 294 30.04 -8.87 5.00
N GLY A 295 29.14 -8.50 4.08
CA GLY A 295 28.04 -9.32 3.60
C GLY A 295 26.84 -9.41 4.55
N SER A 296 26.84 -8.70 5.68
CA SER A 296 25.68 -8.67 6.56
C SER A 296 24.48 -8.04 5.84
N PRO A 297 23.31 -8.70 5.85
CA PRO A 297 22.08 -8.10 5.33
C PRO A 297 21.61 -6.95 6.22
N LEU A 298 20.75 -6.10 5.65
CA LEU A 298 20.11 -5.01 6.37
C LEU A 298 18.84 -5.51 7.04
N ALA A 299 18.49 -4.95 8.21
CA ALA A 299 17.24 -5.29 8.89
C ALA A 299 16.03 -4.59 8.26
N SER A 300 16.24 -3.40 7.69
CA SER A 300 15.25 -2.70 6.87
C SER A 300 15.92 -1.64 5.98
N ILE A 301 15.28 -1.32 4.86
CA ILE A 301 15.65 -0.32 3.88
C ILE A 301 14.40 0.54 3.66
N GLN A 302 14.51 1.85 3.86
CA GLN A 302 13.39 2.78 3.77
C GLN A 302 13.70 3.91 2.79
N GLY A 303 12.66 4.56 2.24
CA GLY A 303 12.80 5.78 1.45
C GLY A 303 13.70 5.65 0.22
N ILE A 304 13.50 4.58 -0.57
CA ILE A 304 14.22 4.40 -1.84
C ILE A 304 13.72 5.46 -2.82
N THR A 305 14.61 6.35 -3.24
CA THR A 305 14.28 7.46 -4.15
C THR A 305 15.41 7.68 -5.14
N TRP A 306 15.09 7.76 -6.43
CA TRP A 306 16.04 8.14 -7.46
C TRP A 306 16.27 9.66 -7.45
N LEU A 307 17.53 10.08 -7.42
CA LEU A 307 17.96 11.47 -7.58
C LEU A 307 18.10 11.86 -9.06
N ASP A 308 18.43 10.88 -9.88
CA ASP A 308 18.62 10.95 -11.32
C ASP A 308 18.58 9.51 -11.90
N GLU A 309 18.90 9.33 -13.18
CA GLU A 309 18.82 8.03 -13.86
C GLU A 309 19.79 6.96 -13.37
N LYS A 310 20.76 7.32 -12.51
CA LYS A 310 21.84 6.44 -12.08
C LYS A 310 22.03 6.41 -10.58
N THR A 311 21.54 7.43 -9.89
CA THR A 311 21.76 7.60 -8.46
C THR A 311 20.45 7.49 -7.72
N LEU A 312 20.40 6.63 -6.71
CA LEU A 312 19.31 6.58 -5.73
C LEU A 312 19.84 6.79 -4.32
N PHE A 313 18.99 7.24 -3.41
CA PHE A 313 19.26 7.22 -1.98
C PHE A 313 18.27 6.32 -1.24
N PHE A 314 18.66 5.92 -0.02
CA PHE A 314 17.84 5.11 0.89
C PHE A 314 18.33 5.27 2.34
N TYR A 315 17.49 4.83 3.27
CA TYR A 315 17.74 4.88 4.71
C TYR A 315 17.87 3.46 5.27
N PRO A 316 19.11 2.94 5.45
CA PRO A 316 19.32 1.60 5.96
C PRO A 316 19.16 1.54 7.49
N LEU A 317 18.55 0.46 7.95
CA LEU A 317 18.46 0.06 9.35
C LEU A 317 19.14 -1.30 9.53
N VAL A 318 19.93 -1.40 10.59
CA VAL A 318 20.50 -2.65 11.11
C VAL A 318 19.76 -3.04 12.41
N PRO A 319 19.98 -4.23 13.00
CA PRO A 319 19.29 -4.62 14.24
C PRO A 319 19.44 -3.63 15.42
N ARG A 320 20.48 -2.78 15.41
CA ARG A 320 20.73 -1.75 16.42
C ARG A 320 20.11 -0.37 16.10
N GLY A 321 19.54 -0.17 14.91
CA GLY A 321 18.87 1.07 14.51
C GLY A 321 19.29 1.58 13.13
N SER A 322 18.94 2.84 12.85
CA SER A 322 19.34 3.55 11.62
C SER A 322 20.87 3.72 11.53
N VAL A 323 21.40 3.65 10.31
CA VAL A 323 22.81 3.96 9.98
C VAL A 323 22.87 5.17 9.04
N GLY A 324 22.05 6.19 9.30
CA GLY A 324 22.05 7.44 8.51
C GLY A 324 21.37 7.32 7.14
N ILE A 325 21.89 8.06 6.15
CA ILE A 325 21.37 8.17 4.78
C ILE A 325 22.48 7.79 3.81
N TRP A 326 22.18 6.95 2.82
CA TRP A 326 23.15 6.44 1.86
C TRP A 326 22.68 6.66 0.43
N LYS A 327 23.64 6.84 -0.47
CA LYS A 327 23.42 6.89 -1.92
C LYS A 327 24.10 5.71 -2.60
N ALA A 328 23.49 5.23 -3.66
CA ALA A 328 24.08 4.26 -4.58
C ALA A 328 24.12 4.83 -5.99
N ASP A 329 25.28 4.77 -6.64
CA ASP A 329 25.39 4.88 -8.09
C ASP A 329 25.28 3.46 -8.66
N VAL A 330 24.17 3.20 -9.35
CA VAL A 330 23.80 1.86 -9.84
C VAL A 330 24.61 1.44 -11.06
N VAL A 331 25.26 2.39 -11.75
CA VAL A 331 26.11 2.13 -12.93
C VAL A 331 27.54 1.88 -12.49
N ALA A 332 28.06 2.68 -11.57
CA ALA A 332 29.38 2.50 -10.99
C ALA A 332 29.43 1.35 -9.97
N GLY A 333 28.27 0.95 -9.41
CA GLY A 333 28.17 -0.08 -8.37
C GLY A 333 28.74 0.39 -7.03
N THR A 334 28.73 1.69 -6.76
CA THR A 334 29.32 2.29 -5.56
C THR A 334 28.24 2.76 -4.60
N VAL A 335 28.48 2.58 -3.30
CA VAL A 335 27.59 2.99 -2.22
C VAL A 335 28.36 3.85 -1.23
N GLU A 336 27.85 5.05 -0.95
CA GLU A 336 28.49 6.03 -0.07
C GLU A 336 27.48 6.62 0.92
N ALA A 337 27.96 6.98 2.11
CA ALA A 337 27.14 7.66 3.10
C ALA A 337 26.99 9.14 2.75
N VAL A 338 25.77 9.66 2.86
CA VAL A 338 25.51 11.10 2.95
C VAL A 338 25.80 11.57 4.37
N ILE A 339 25.27 10.84 5.36
CA ILE A 339 25.54 10.96 6.79
C ILE A 339 25.46 9.56 7.41
N THR A 340 26.23 9.30 8.46
CA THR A 340 26.21 8.00 9.16
C THR A 340 25.53 8.08 10.53
N GLU A 341 25.29 9.29 11.04
CA GLU A 341 24.57 9.46 12.29
C GLU A 341 23.14 8.92 12.21
N PRO A 342 22.67 8.14 13.20
CA PRO A 342 21.31 7.60 13.19
C PRO A 342 20.24 8.69 13.17
N ILE A 343 19.31 8.59 12.21
CA ILE A 343 18.24 9.56 11.97
C ILE A 343 16.85 9.06 12.40
N ALA A 344 15.91 9.99 12.49
CA ALA A 344 14.49 9.76 12.73
C ALA A 344 13.66 10.60 11.76
N ASP A 345 12.55 10.02 11.29
CA ASP A 345 11.53 10.64 10.45
C ASP A 345 12.09 11.51 9.31
N PRO A 346 12.98 10.99 8.45
CA PRO A 346 13.49 11.76 7.32
C PRO A 346 12.39 12.03 6.29
N ASP A 347 12.35 13.27 5.82
CA ASP A 347 11.48 13.70 4.74
C ASP A 347 12.30 14.45 3.69
N TRP A 348 12.19 14.05 2.42
CA TRP A 348 12.96 14.60 1.30
C TRP A 348 12.11 15.57 0.48
N SER A 349 12.70 16.68 0.06
CA SER A 349 12.10 17.59 -0.92
C SER A 349 12.94 17.63 -2.19
N ASP A 350 12.32 17.30 -3.33
CA ASP A 350 12.93 17.45 -4.65
C ASP A 350 13.18 18.92 -4.99
N GLU A 351 12.24 19.81 -4.67
CA GLU A 351 12.35 21.26 -4.89
C GLU A 351 13.49 21.89 -4.08
N ALA A 352 13.60 21.56 -2.80
CA ALA A 352 14.67 22.07 -1.93
C ALA A 352 15.97 21.28 -2.05
N ARG A 353 15.97 20.13 -2.74
CA ARG A 353 17.05 19.12 -2.77
C ARG A 353 17.66 18.88 -1.39
N SER A 354 16.81 18.68 -0.39
CA SER A 354 17.20 18.62 1.01
C SER A 354 16.33 17.67 1.82
N TRP A 355 16.90 17.05 2.86
CA TRP A 355 16.17 16.32 3.88
C TRP A 355 15.82 17.22 5.07
N ALA A 356 14.61 17.08 5.60
CA ALA A 356 14.24 17.47 6.95
C ALA A 356 14.24 16.21 7.81
N LEU A 357 14.91 16.21 8.96
CA LEU A 357 15.07 15.01 9.78
C LEU A 357 15.33 15.32 11.25
N GLY A 358 15.07 14.34 12.11
CA GLY A 358 15.59 14.33 13.47
C GLY A 358 16.84 13.46 13.61
N LYS A 359 17.68 13.72 14.62
CA LYS A 359 18.81 12.84 14.98
C LYS A 359 18.44 12.00 16.20
N ARG A 360 18.60 10.67 16.15
CA ARG A 360 18.23 9.77 17.27
C ARG A 360 19.06 10.01 18.53
N GLY A 361 20.31 10.46 18.39
CA GLY A 361 21.15 10.88 19.53
C GLY A 361 20.70 12.19 20.17
N GLN A 362 19.79 12.93 19.54
CA GLN A 362 19.23 14.20 20.00
C GLN A 362 17.71 14.19 19.80
N PRO A 363 16.95 13.36 20.54
CA PRO A 363 15.51 13.21 20.33
C PRO A 363 14.77 14.54 20.42
N GLY A 364 13.90 14.83 19.46
CA GLY A 364 13.17 16.10 19.37
C GLY A 364 13.96 17.22 18.70
N SER A 365 15.13 16.94 18.12
CA SER A 365 15.80 17.91 17.26
C SER A 365 15.23 17.89 15.84
N LEU A 366 15.23 19.05 15.18
CA LEU A 366 14.92 19.21 13.77
C LEU A 366 16.14 19.77 13.04
N TRP A 367 16.55 19.08 11.99
CA TRP A 367 17.68 19.42 11.14
C TRP A 367 17.24 19.52 9.69
N VAL A 368 17.92 20.38 8.93
CA VAL A 368 17.92 20.36 7.48
C VAL A 368 19.28 19.89 7.00
N LEU A 369 19.29 18.92 6.09
CA LEU A 369 20.48 18.41 5.43
C LEU A 369 20.31 18.59 3.92
N PRO A 370 20.99 19.55 3.30
CA PRO A 370 21.05 19.64 1.85
C PRO A 370 21.72 18.40 1.24
N LEU A 371 21.32 18.02 0.02
CA LEU A 371 21.96 16.93 -0.73
C LEU A 371 23.49 17.10 -0.82
N GLU A 372 23.90 18.34 -1.06
CA GLU A 372 25.29 18.76 -1.00
C GLU A 372 25.43 19.86 0.05
N GLY A 373 26.00 19.52 1.20
CA GLY A 373 26.17 20.48 2.28
C GLY A 373 26.35 19.82 3.63
N GLN A 374 26.28 20.65 4.67
CA GLN A 374 26.36 20.20 6.05
C GLN A 374 24.98 20.29 6.71
N PRO A 375 24.65 19.36 7.62
CA PRO A 375 23.40 19.41 8.36
C PRO A 375 23.35 20.66 9.26
N THR A 376 22.27 21.41 9.18
CA THR A 376 22.02 22.62 9.98
C THR A 376 20.91 22.35 10.98
N LEU A 377 21.16 22.66 12.26
CA LEU A 377 20.15 22.55 13.32
C LEU A 377 19.17 23.70 13.22
N LEU A 378 17.86 23.41 13.14
CA LEU A 378 16.82 24.42 13.18
C LEU A 378 16.14 24.51 14.54
N VAL A 379 15.82 23.36 15.16
CA VAL A 379 15.17 23.30 16.48
C VAL A 379 15.89 22.28 17.36
N ALA A 380 16.34 22.70 18.54
CA ALA A 380 17.16 21.87 19.43
C ALA A 380 16.41 20.74 20.12
N GLU A 381 15.14 20.97 20.48
CA GLU A 381 14.33 20.02 21.25
C GLU A 381 12.83 20.18 20.99
N GLY A 382 12.09 19.10 21.22
CA GLY A 382 10.62 19.07 21.12
C GLY A 382 10.04 19.01 19.71
N ALA A 383 10.83 19.00 18.64
CA ALA A 383 10.39 18.92 17.25
C ALA A 383 10.48 17.49 16.67
N TYR A 384 9.37 16.99 16.12
CA TYR A 384 9.24 15.61 15.63
C TYR A 384 8.46 15.52 14.32
N SER A 385 8.67 14.42 13.59
CA SER A 385 7.99 14.10 12.33
C SER A 385 7.86 15.29 11.37
N PRO A 386 8.99 15.84 10.88
CA PRO A 386 8.96 16.93 9.92
C PRO A 386 8.32 16.51 8.59
N LEU A 387 7.74 17.46 7.87
CA LEU A 387 7.21 17.32 6.51
C LEU A 387 7.52 18.60 5.74
N TRP A 388 8.18 18.49 4.59
CA TRP A 388 8.38 19.56 3.63
C TRP A 388 7.08 19.98 2.99
N SER A 389 6.92 21.28 2.76
CA SER A 389 5.89 21.79 1.86
C SER A 389 6.19 21.37 0.42
N PRO A 390 5.16 21.21 -0.43
CA PRO A 390 5.34 20.77 -1.82
C PRO A 390 6.28 21.66 -2.63
N ASP A 391 6.33 22.95 -2.33
CA ASP A 391 7.19 23.94 -2.98
C ASP A 391 8.62 24.01 -2.39
N GLY A 392 8.94 23.19 -1.37
CA GLY A 392 10.24 23.19 -0.71
C GLY A 392 10.56 24.46 0.09
N THR A 393 9.59 25.33 0.38
CA THR A 393 9.86 26.61 1.07
C THR A 393 9.57 26.60 2.57
N ARG A 394 8.94 25.56 3.10
CA ARG A 394 8.57 25.41 4.52
C ARG A 394 8.71 23.96 4.98
N ILE A 395 8.84 23.81 6.30
CA ILE A 395 8.81 22.53 6.99
C ILE A 395 7.75 22.62 8.08
N LEU A 396 6.80 21.68 8.07
CA LEU A 396 5.85 21.45 9.15
C LEU A 396 6.45 20.45 10.13
N TYR A 397 6.36 20.70 11.44
CA TYR A 397 6.76 19.71 12.45
C TYR A 397 5.77 19.64 13.61
N SER A 398 5.72 18.49 14.28
CA SER A 398 4.94 18.28 15.50
C SER A 398 5.76 18.68 16.72
N ARG A 399 5.16 19.44 17.65
CA ARG A 399 5.79 19.85 18.90
C ARG A 399 5.02 19.37 20.13
N GLY A 400 5.75 18.84 21.10
CA GLY A 400 5.18 18.30 22.34
C GLY A 400 6.07 18.60 23.55
N ALA A 401 5.47 18.60 24.75
CA ALA A 401 6.21 18.83 26.01
C ALA A 401 7.24 17.72 26.31
N GLU A 402 6.98 16.53 25.81
CA GLU A 402 7.84 15.36 25.88
C GLU A 402 7.60 14.47 24.66
N ALA A 403 8.47 13.49 24.44
CA ALA A 403 8.41 12.63 23.26
C ALA A 403 7.05 11.91 23.10
N THR A 404 6.42 11.49 24.20
CA THR A 404 5.13 10.76 24.18
C THR A 404 3.96 11.61 24.69
N ALA A 405 4.03 12.93 24.50
CA ALA A 405 3.00 13.84 24.98
C ALA A 405 1.60 13.43 24.46
N PRO A 406 0.53 13.60 25.27
CA PRO A 406 -0.83 13.32 24.82
C PRO A 406 -1.42 14.45 23.96
N ILE A 407 -0.82 15.64 23.98
CA ILE A 407 -1.26 16.86 23.30
C ILE A 407 -0.05 17.45 22.58
N TRP A 408 -0.29 17.89 21.34
CA TRP A 408 0.72 18.38 20.41
C TRP A 408 0.27 19.70 19.79
N SER A 409 1.24 20.50 19.34
CA SER A 409 1.03 21.58 18.39
C SER A 409 1.71 21.25 17.07
N PHE A 410 1.25 21.86 15.97
CA PHE A 410 1.98 21.86 14.71
C PHE A 410 2.60 23.23 14.50
N HIS A 411 3.84 23.24 14.05
CA HIS A 411 4.63 24.43 13.81
C HIS A 411 5.10 24.46 12.36
N LEU A 412 5.26 25.67 11.83
CA LEU A 412 5.90 25.92 10.54
C LEU A 412 7.22 26.63 10.78
N ILE A 413 8.23 26.28 9.99
CA ILE A 413 9.54 26.91 9.98
C ILE A 413 10.08 26.98 8.55
N ARG A 414 10.89 27.99 8.23
CA ARG A 414 11.64 28.02 6.97
C ARG A 414 12.93 27.19 7.06
N PRO A 415 13.48 26.72 5.94
CA PRO A 415 14.72 25.95 5.93
C PRO A 415 15.95 26.69 6.46
N ASP A 416 15.92 28.03 6.46
CA ASP A 416 16.95 28.88 7.04
C ASP A 416 16.78 29.10 8.56
N GLY A 417 15.78 28.48 9.18
CA GLY A 417 15.44 28.60 10.59
C GLY A 417 14.61 29.84 10.95
N SER A 418 14.30 30.70 9.98
CA SER A 418 13.43 31.85 10.21
C SER A 418 11.95 31.45 10.20
N ASP A 419 11.09 32.35 10.70
CA ASP A 419 9.63 32.15 10.71
C ASP A 419 9.18 30.85 11.43
N ASP A 420 9.89 30.43 12.49
CA ASP A 420 9.42 29.37 13.40
C ASP A 420 8.23 29.87 14.21
N ARG A 421 7.04 29.33 13.92
CA ARG A 421 5.80 29.74 14.58
C ARG A 421 4.83 28.57 14.73
N GLU A 422 4.07 28.63 15.81
CA GLU A 422 2.94 27.73 16.01
C GLU A 422 1.86 28.02 14.96
N LEU A 423 1.43 26.97 14.26
CA LEU A 423 0.31 27.02 13.31
C LEU A 423 -1.00 26.64 14.00
N VAL A 424 -0.99 25.56 14.78
CA VAL A 424 -2.15 25.09 15.54
C VAL A 424 -1.73 24.41 16.83
N SER A 425 -2.43 24.69 17.93
CA SER A 425 -2.20 24.10 19.26
C SER A 425 -3.34 23.16 19.69
N ASP A 426 -3.11 22.49 20.82
CA ASP A 426 -4.07 21.63 21.50
C ASP A 426 -4.62 20.48 20.63
N ILE A 427 -3.80 19.99 19.70
CA ILE A 427 -4.14 18.89 18.82
C ILE A 427 -3.85 17.56 19.51
N ARG A 428 -4.78 16.62 19.35
CA ARG A 428 -4.61 15.23 19.78
C ARG A 428 -4.54 14.35 18.53
N PRO A 429 -3.35 14.15 17.96
CA PRO A 429 -3.20 13.25 16.82
C PRO A 429 -3.55 11.82 17.23
N ILE A 430 -3.86 10.99 16.24
CA ILE A 430 -4.06 9.56 16.47
C ILE A 430 -2.69 8.95 16.84
N GLN A 431 -2.65 8.22 17.95
CA GLN A 431 -1.45 7.56 18.47
C GLN A 431 -1.71 6.08 18.76
N ARG A 432 -0.63 5.30 18.86
CA ARG A 432 -0.67 3.91 19.35
C ARG A 432 -0.87 3.85 20.86
N ASP A 433 -1.19 2.67 21.37
CA ASP A 433 -1.18 2.34 22.80
C ASP A 433 -0.17 1.20 23.05
N PRO A 434 0.96 1.45 23.76
CA PRO A 434 1.34 2.73 24.35
C PRO A 434 1.67 3.82 23.29
N PRO A 435 1.60 5.12 23.65
CA PRO A 435 1.91 6.22 22.75
C PRO A 435 3.29 6.11 22.13
N GLU A 436 3.40 6.44 20.84
CA GLU A 436 4.68 6.49 20.13
C GLU A 436 5.32 7.88 20.25
N PRO A 437 6.65 7.98 20.26
CA PRO A 437 7.35 9.26 20.25
C PRO A 437 6.98 10.10 19.03
N GLY A 438 6.60 11.37 19.24
CA GLY A 438 6.45 12.35 18.17
C GLY A 438 5.51 11.91 17.06
N PRO A 439 4.23 11.61 17.34
CA PRO A 439 3.32 11.07 16.33
C PRO A 439 3.18 12.01 15.13
N ALA A 440 3.41 11.46 13.95
CA ALA A 440 3.15 12.16 12.70
C ALA A 440 1.66 12.48 12.53
N GLY A 441 0.75 11.69 13.12
CA GLY A 441 -0.68 11.83 12.86
C GLY A 441 -1.02 11.75 11.37
N LYS A 442 -2.22 12.19 10.98
CA LYS A 442 -2.57 12.37 9.56
C LYS A 442 -2.53 13.86 9.26
N ARG A 443 -1.53 14.29 8.48
CA ARG A 443 -1.25 15.68 8.08
C ARG A 443 -0.94 15.67 6.59
N PHE A 444 -1.60 16.53 5.82
CA PHE A 444 -1.46 16.61 4.38
C PHE A 444 -1.52 18.07 3.94
N TRP A 445 -0.57 18.49 3.10
CA TRP A 445 -0.62 19.78 2.44
C TRP A 445 -1.78 19.82 1.43
N SER A 446 -2.41 20.98 1.27
CA SER A 446 -3.21 21.23 0.07
C SER A 446 -2.34 21.13 -1.18
N PRO A 447 -2.91 20.82 -2.36
CA PRO A 447 -2.13 20.77 -3.60
C PRO A 447 -1.39 22.09 -3.90
N GLN A 448 -1.95 23.22 -3.49
CA GLN A 448 -1.34 24.55 -3.64
C GLN A 448 -0.31 24.87 -2.55
N GLY A 449 -0.21 24.05 -1.49
CA GLY A 449 0.72 24.25 -0.39
C GLY A 449 0.39 25.46 0.50
N ASP A 450 -0.88 25.90 0.53
CA ASP A 450 -1.36 27.10 1.26
C ASP A 450 -2.30 26.77 2.44
N GLU A 451 -2.72 25.50 2.58
CA GLU A 451 -3.48 24.98 3.69
C GLU A 451 -2.90 23.64 4.19
N LEU A 452 -3.19 23.31 5.44
CA LEU A 452 -2.91 22.02 6.04
C LEU A 452 -4.22 21.30 6.37
N LEU A 453 -4.42 20.11 5.82
CA LEU A 453 -5.46 19.16 6.23
C LEU A 453 -4.90 18.21 7.29
N PHE A 454 -5.63 18.01 8.37
CA PHE A 454 -5.22 17.09 9.43
C PHE A 454 -6.39 16.41 10.13
N SER A 455 -6.11 15.29 10.80
CA SER A 455 -7.11 14.57 11.62
C SER A 455 -6.91 14.84 13.11
N VAL A 456 -8.01 14.98 13.86
CA VAL A 456 -7.99 15.03 15.32
C VAL A 456 -8.71 13.81 15.90
N ALA A 457 -8.11 13.19 16.93
CA ALA A 457 -8.68 12.03 17.61
C ALA A 457 -9.88 12.42 18.51
N GLY A 458 -11.00 11.73 18.32
CA GLY A 458 -12.25 11.90 19.09
C GLY A 458 -12.35 11.00 20.33
N ARG A 459 -13.54 10.99 20.97
CA ARG A 459 -13.80 10.31 22.26
C ARG A 459 -13.52 8.82 22.26
N ASP A 460 -13.80 8.15 21.15
CA ASP A 460 -13.60 6.70 21.05
C ASP A 460 -12.12 6.28 20.98
N TYR A 461 -11.19 7.24 20.85
CA TYR A 461 -9.75 7.04 21.08
C TYR A 461 -9.35 7.29 22.55
N GLY A 462 -10.31 7.34 23.48
CA GLY A 462 -10.06 7.56 24.92
C GLY A 462 -10.02 9.02 25.35
N ILE A 463 -10.32 9.96 24.45
CA ILE A 463 -10.27 11.40 24.68
C ILE A 463 -11.54 11.90 25.40
N ARG A 464 -11.41 12.51 26.58
CA ARG A 464 -12.56 13.18 27.24
C ARG A 464 -12.86 14.53 26.56
N GLY A 465 -14.12 14.76 26.18
CA GLY A 465 -14.65 16.10 25.81
C GLY A 465 -14.62 16.50 24.32
N GLY A 466 -14.26 15.61 23.39
CA GLY A 466 -14.24 15.89 21.93
C GLY A 466 -15.46 15.34 21.15
N SER A 467 -15.42 15.44 19.81
CA SER A 467 -16.36 14.75 18.91
C SER A 467 -16.26 13.21 19.06
N ASP A 468 -17.30 12.47 18.67
CA ASP A 468 -17.39 11.02 18.92
C ASP A 468 -16.23 10.23 18.29
N PHE A 469 -15.79 10.64 17.10
CA PHE A 469 -14.79 9.93 16.28
C PHE A 469 -13.80 10.88 15.59
N GLU A 470 -12.88 10.30 14.81
CA GLU A 470 -11.96 11.00 13.93
C GLU A 470 -12.70 11.91 12.93
N ASN A 471 -12.23 13.14 12.75
CA ASN A 471 -12.75 14.09 11.76
C ASN A 471 -11.61 14.85 11.09
N TRP A 472 -11.86 15.32 9.86
CA TRP A 472 -10.94 16.17 9.11
C TRP A 472 -11.07 17.62 9.55
N TRP A 473 -9.94 18.29 9.71
CA TRP A 473 -9.79 19.69 10.02
C TRP A 473 -8.84 20.32 9.02
N LYS A 474 -9.03 21.60 8.72
CA LYS A 474 -8.10 22.38 7.91
C LYS A 474 -7.67 23.66 8.61
N ILE A 475 -6.51 24.18 8.25
CA ILE A 475 -6.03 25.48 8.67
C ILE A 475 -5.21 26.14 7.56
N SER A 476 -5.36 27.45 7.38
CA SER A 476 -4.52 28.23 6.46
C SER A 476 -3.11 28.34 7.01
N LEU A 477 -2.09 28.31 6.15
CA LEU A 477 -0.71 28.54 6.57
C LEU A 477 -0.45 29.96 7.05
N GLU A 478 -1.30 30.94 6.73
CA GLU A 478 -1.22 32.27 7.31
C GLU A 478 -1.55 32.25 8.82
N GLY A 479 -2.26 31.21 9.27
CA GLY A 479 -2.69 30.99 10.65
C GLY A 479 -4.20 31.19 10.81
N GLY A 480 -4.63 31.45 12.04
CA GLY A 480 -6.04 31.60 12.40
C GLY A 480 -6.60 30.38 13.11
N LEU A 481 -7.92 30.30 13.21
CA LEU A 481 -8.58 29.19 13.90
C LEU A 481 -8.70 27.98 12.96
N PRO A 482 -8.33 26.77 13.41
CA PRO A 482 -8.57 25.57 12.62
C PRO A 482 -10.07 25.35 12.43
N LYS A 483 -10.45 25.00 11.20
CA LYS A 483 -11.83 24.77 10.79
C LYS A 483 -12.10 23.28 10.71
N GLN A 484 -13.07 22.80 11.48
CA GLN A 484 -13.54 21.42 11.34
C GLN A 484 -14.24 21.28 9.98
N LEU A 485 -13.72 20.38 9.14
CA LEU A 485 -14.23 20.16 7.80
C LEU A 485 -15.37 19.13 7.77
N THR A 486 -15.26 18.09 8.61
CA THR A 486 -16.27 17.03 8.68
C THR A 486 -16.86 16.90 10.08
N HIS A 487 -18.15 16.55 10.16
CA HIS A 487 -18.90 16.33 11.41
C HIS A 487 -19.45 14.90 11.47
N LEU A 488 -18.61 13.92 11.15
CA LEU A 488 -18.96 12.52 11.04
C LEU A 488 -19.32 11.89 12.38
N GLN A 489 -20.40 11.12 12.36
CA GLN A 489 -20.90 10.35 13.51
C GLN A 489 -20.83 8.86 13.17
N LYS A 490 -20.27 8.05 14.06
CA LYS A 490 -20.11 6.59 13.87
C LYS A 490 -19.31 6.23 12.60
N VAL A 491 -18.45 7.12 12.14
CA VAL A 491 -17.49 6.88 11.05
C VAL A 491 -16.10 7.15 11.58
N PHE A 492 -15.16 6.25 11.32
CA PHE A 492 -13.77 6.34 11.78
C PHE A 492 -12.84 5.66 10.78
N TYR A 493 -11.53 5.71 11.03
CA TYR A 493 -10.51 5.30 10.06
C TYR A 493 -10.67 6.06 8.75
N LEU A 494 -10.60 7.39 8.84
CA LEU A 494 -10.62 8.25 7.66
C LEU A 494 -9.33 8.04 6.86
N GLN A 495 -9.43 7.74 5.57
CA GLN A 495 -8.31 7.30 4.75
C GLN A 495 -8.33 7.97 3.38
N SER A 496 -7.15 8.07 2.78
CA SER A 496 -6.93 8.49 1.40
C SER A 496 -7.63 9.83 1.06
N PRO A 497 -7.42 10.91 1.83
CA PRO A 497 -7.97 12.21 1.45
C PRO A 497 -7.40 12.65 0.10
N LYS A 498 -8.28 13.07 -0.82
CA LYS A 498 -7.90 13.60 -2.13
C LYS A 498 -8.75 14.81 -2.49
N TRP A 499 -8.11 15.91 -2.83
CA TRP A 499 -8.79 17.09 -3.37
C TRP A 499 -9.30 16.80 -4.78
N SER A 500 -10.45 17.37 -5.13
CA SER A 500 -10.90 17.40 -6.51
C SER A 500 -9.92 18.23 -7.37
N PRO A 501 -9.82 17.96 -8.68
CA PRO A 501 -8.95 18.71 -9.59
C PRO A 501 -9.18 20.23 -9.53
N ASP A 502 -10.43 20.66 -9.35
CA ASP A 502 -10.77 22.08 -9.18
C ASP A 502 -10.49 22.67 -7.79
N GLY A 503 -10.00 21.85 -6.85
CA GLY A 503 -9.67 22.23 -5.47
C GLY A 503 -10.88 22.52 -4.57
N LYS A 504 -12.13 22.30 -5.02
CA LYS A 504 -13.33 22.71 -4.28
C LYS A 504 -13.92 21.64 -3.37
N SER A 505 -13.55 20.38 -3.56
CA SER A 505 -14.05 19.24 -2.80
C SER A 505 -12.92 18.36 -2.28
N LEU A 506 -13.19 17.65 -1.20
CA LEU A 506 -12.34 16.62 -0.65
C LEU A 506 -13.11 15.29 -0.66
N ALA A 507 -12.56 14.26 -1.29
CA ALA A 507 -13.04 12.89 -1.17
C ALA A 507 -12.16 12.07 -0.24
N PHE A 508 -12.75 11.12 0.47
CA PHE A 508 -12.04 10.21 1.38
C PHE A 508 -12.85 8.96 1.65
N VAL A 509 -12.18 7.91 2.13
CA VAL A 509 -12.84 6.68 2.60
C VAL A 509 -12.97 6.72 4.13
N GLY A 510 -14.09 6.22 4.66
CA GLY A 510 -14.27 6.07 6.11
C GLY A 510 -15.12 4.85 6.46
N PHE A 511 -14.78 4.14 7.54
CA PHE A 511 -15.52 2.97 8.00
C PHE A 511 -16.73 3.39 8.82
N SER A 512 -17.93 2.98 8.41
CA SER A 512 -19.16 3.23 9.17
C SER A 512 -19.50 2.09 10.13
N TYR A 513 -19.74 2.41 11.39
CA TYR A 513 -20.22 1.45 12.39
C TYR A 513 -21.68 1.04 12.18
N THR A 514 -22.46 1.85 11.46
CA THR A 514 -23.89 1.63 11.26
C THR A 514 -24.16 0.37 10.44
N ASP A 515 -23.40 0.18 9.36
CA ASP A 515 -23.51 -0.95 8.43
C ASP A 515 -22.23 -1.78 8.28
N ARG A 516 -21.15 -1.42 9.00
CA ARG A 516 -19.86 -2.14 9.05
C ARG A 516 -19.15 -2.20 7.69
N ALA A 517 -19.30 -1.15 6.89
CA ALA A 517 -18.66 -1.02 5.58
C ALA A 517 -17.77 0.23 5.48
N LEU A 518 -16.78 0.18 4.58
CA LEU A 518 -16.04 1.36 4.13
C LEU A 518 -16.89 2.09 3.09
N HIS A 519 -17.03 3.40 3.27
CA HIS A 519 -17.82 4.26 2.40
C HIS A 519 -16.92 5.31 1.77
N LEU A 520 -17.26 5.68 0.54
CA LEU A 520 -16.71 6.86 -0.11
C LEU A 520 -17.55 8.08 0.29
N TRP A 521 -16.87 9.10 0.80
CA TRP A 521 -17.46 10.35 1.23
C TRP A 521 -16.84 11.52 0.50
N THR A 522 -17.59 12.60 0.38
CA THR A 522 -17.13 13.90 -0.12
C THR A 522 -17.59 15.01 0.80
N VAL A 523 -16.85 16.12 0.78
CA VAL A 523 -17.21 17.36 1.46
C VAL A 523 -16.63 18.54 0.69
N GLY A 524 -17.31 19.67 0.66
CA GLY A 524 -16.73 20.91 0.12
C GLY A 524 -15.53 21.35 0.97
N VAL A 525 -14.50 21.95 0.37
CA VAL A 525 -13.32 22.42 1.11
C VAL A 525 -13.64 23.55 2.09
N GLU A 526 -14.78 24.23 1.90
CA GLU A 526 -15.33 25.19 2.86
C GLU A 526 -16.18 24.53 3.97
N GLY A 527 -16.16 23.20 4.07
CA GLY A 527 -16.96 22.42 5.00
C GLY A 527 -18.41 22.33 4.59
N GLY A 528 -19.27 21.98 5.55
CA GLY A 528 -20.70 21.79 5.33
C GLY A 528 -21.12 20.34 5.43
N ASN A 529 -22.13 19.96 4.64
CA ASN A 529 -22.64 18.59 4.64
C ASN A 529 -21.63 17.64 4.03
N VAL A 530 -21.41 16.52 4.72
CA VAL A 530 -20.59 15.42 4.21
C VAL A 530 -21.52 14.47 3.46
N GLU A 531 -21.28 14.29 2.17
CA GLU A 531 -22.10 13.46 1.31
C GLU A 531 -21.56 12.02 1.27
N LYS A 532 -22.44 11.04 1.43
CA LYS A 532 -22.11 9.61 1.23
C LYS A 532 -22.28 9.29 -0.26
N VAL A 533 -21.18 9.22 -1.00
CA VAL A 533 -21.18 8.90 -2.43
C VAL A 533 -21.60 7.44 -2.67
N ASP A 534 -20.97 6.50 -1.98
CA ASP A 534 -21.31 5.08 -2.09
C ASP A 534 -20.82 4.24 -0.90
N ALA A 535 -21.25 2.98 -0.84
CA ALA A 535 -20.86 2.00 0.17
C ALA A 535 -20.09 0.82 -0.42
N GLY A 536 -19.19 0.24 0.37
CA GLY A 536 -18.35 -0.88 -0.05
C GLY A 536 -17.20 -0.44 -0.96
N VAL A 537 -16.74 0.80 -0.81
CA VAL A 537 -15.65 1.39 -1.60
C VAL A 537 -14.39 1.43 -0.74
N ARG A 538 -13.27 0.97 -1.31
CA ARG A 538 -11.92 1.05 -0.71
C ARG A 538 -10.93 1.84 -1.53
N TRP A 539 -11.08 1.79 -2.84
CA TRP A 539 -10.23 2.49 -3.79
C TRP A 539 -11.06 3.45 -4.62
N PHE A 540 -10.56 4.68 -4.76
CA PHE A 540 -11.15 5.71 -5.59
C PHE A 540 -10.06 6.67 -6.10
N HIS A 541 -10.41 7.43 -7.12
CA HIS A 541 -9.63 8.52 -7.67
C HIS A 541 -10.56 9.59 -8.25
N TRP A 542 -10.12 10.85 -8.32
CA TRP A 542 -10.85 11.89 -9.07
C TRP A 542 -10.38 11.86 -10.51
N LEU A 543 -11.28 11.83 -11.49
CA LEU A 543 -10.87 11.93 -12.88
C LEU A 543 -10.14 13.28 -13.10
N PRO A 544 -8.98 13.28 -13.79
CA PRO A 544 -8.22 14.50 -14.08
C PRO A 544 -9.06 15.45 -14.93
N SER A 545 -8.89 16.76 -14.78
CA SER A 545 -9.62 17.74 -15.60
C SER A 545 -9.35 17.57 -17.10
N ASP A 546 -10.37 17.81 -17.92
CA ASP A 546 -10.33 17.73 -19.40
C ASP A 546 -9.30 18.65 -20.05
#